data_AF-A0A2N5FZP0-F1
#
_entry.id   AF-A0A2N5FZP0-F1
#
_cell.length_a   1.000
_cell.length_b   1.000
_cell.length_c   1.000
_cell.angle_alpha   90.00
_cell.angle_beta   90.00
_cell.angle_gamma   90.00
#
_symmetry.space_group_name_H-M   'P 1'
#
loop_
_entity.id
_entity.type
_entity.pdbx_description
1 polymer ?
#
loop_
_entity_poly.entity_id
_entity_poly.type
_entity_poly.pdbx_seq_one_letter_code
_entity_poly.pdbx_strand_id
1 'polypeptide(L)'
;MKRMRICLPASLLTACLLFAWNWPAASTPKEMQEFKGALEDHMQSTVHYYHEDSAEIKDFITMNGDVVKIIQTDDTATPENEEKIEEYSTKIAVAFTEFELKRDSIFFFKKREMYYYDLEKKEFLSSVHVMGNSGVEQFFKEYMHDFTKVLTPASLALLLLLLSAIIIVPVLIMIFHNKSRSVSGTAGQA
;
A
#
# COMPACT_ATOMS: atom_id res chain seq x y z
N MET A 1 40.65 -55.37 -8.59
CA MET A 1 39.61 -54.36 -8.28
C MET A 1 40.18 -52.97 -8.49
N LYS A 2 39.68 -52.26 -9.52
CA LYS A 2 40.23 -50.98 -10.02
C LYS A 2 39.47 -49.83 -9.33
N ARG A 3 40.13 -49.06 -8.46
CA ARG A 3 39.52 -47.90 -7.78
C ARG A 3 39.39 -46.74 -8.78
N MET A 4 38.16 -46.47 -9.22
CA MET A 4 37.81 -45.36 -10.11
C MET A 4 37.79 -44.06 -9.30
N ARG A 5 38.77 -43.18 -9.54
CA ARG A 5 38.78 -41.82 -8.99
C ARG A 5 37.89 -40.95 -9.87
N ILE A 6 36.74 -40.56 -9.36
CA ILE A 6 35.85 -39.58 -9.99
C ILE A 6 36.47 -38.20 -9.75
N CYS A 7 37.05 -37.63 -10.80
CA CYS A 7 37.56 -36.26 -10.81
C CYS A 7 36.36 -35.35 -11.16
N LEU A 8 35.74 -34.74 -10.14
CA LEU A 8 34.73 -33.70 -10.38
C LEU A 8 35.48 -32.43 -10.83
N PRO A 9 35.14 -31.82 -11.98
CA PRO A 9 35.85 -30.65 -12.47
C PRO A 9 35.57 -29.45 -11.55
N ALA A 10 36.65 -28.84 -11.03
CA ALA A 10 36.63 -27.70 -10.12
C ALA A 10 35.95 -26.42 -10.70
N SER A 11 35.56 -26.44 -11.97
CA SER A 11 34.94 -25.32 -12.68
C SER A 11 33.44 -25.14 -12.40
N LEU A 12 32.74 -26.12 -11.82
CA LEU A 12 31.32 -25.97 -11.48
C LEU A 12 31.07 -25.28 -10.11
N LEU A 13 32.05 -25.31 -9.21
CA LEU A 13 31.90 -24.74 -7.86
C LEU A 13 32.03 -23.21 -7.86
N THR A 14 32.79 -22.64 -8.79
CA THR A 14 33.04 -21.19 -8.86
C THR A 14 31.84 -20.39 -9.38
N ALA A 15 30.95 -21.01 -10.16
CA ALA A 15 29.75 -20.35 -10.69
C ALA A 15 28.65 -20.13 -9.62
N CYS A 16 28.58 -20.97 -8.58
CA CYS A 16 27.61 -20.80 -7.50
C CYS A 16 27.99 -19.67 -6.52
N LEU A 17 29.28 -19.33 -6.39
CA LEU A 17 29.74 -18.28 -5.48
C LEU A 17 29.45 -16.86 -5.98
N LEU A 18 29.29 -16.66 -7.30
CA LEU A 18 29.05 -15.33 -7.88
C LEU A 18 27.57 -14.91 -7.88
N PHE A 19 26.64 -15.83 -7.61
CA PHE A 19 25.21 -15.50 -7.45
C PHE A 19 24.80 -15.16 -6.01
N ALA A 20 25.69 -15.36 -5.04
CA ALA A 20 25.38 -15.15 -3.63
C ALA A 20 25.48 -13.68 -3.16
N TRP A 21 26.00 -12.76 -3.99
CA TRP A 21 26.28 -11.38 -3.56
C TRP A 21 25.17 -10.36 -3.76
N ASN A 22 24.09 -10.70 -4.48
CA ASN A 22 22.98 -9.77 -4.72
C ASN A 22 21.64 -10.25 -4.15
N TRP A 23 21.65 -11.19 -3.21
CA TRP A 23 20.42 -11.61 -2.56
C TRP A 23 19.99 -10.54 -1.53
N PRO A 24 18.74 -10.07 -1.56
CA PRO A 24 18.23 -9.14 -0.55
C PRO A 24 18.38 -9.76 0.84
N ALA A 25 19.00 -9.03 1.77
CA ALA A 25 19.19 -9.53 3.13
C ALA A 25 17.82 -9.87 3.73
N ALA A 26 17.70 -11.07 4.29
CA ALA A 26 16.50 -11.48 5.00
C ALA A 26 16.20 -10.44 6.10
N SER A 27 14.98 -9.93 6.10
CA SER A 27 14.52 -8.93 7.06
C SER A 27 14.59 -9.47 8.47
N THR A 28 15.08 -8.66 9.41
CA THR A 28 15.10 -9.07 10.82
C THR A 28 13.74 -8.76 11.49
N PRO A 29 13.25 -9.61 12.41
CA PRO A 29 11.98 -9.35 13.13
C PRO A 29 11.96 -7.98 13.84
N LYS A 30 13.12 -7.51 14.28
CA LYS A 30 13.28 -6.21 14.94
C LYS A 30 13.02 -5.05 13.98
N GLU A 31 13.59 -5.09 12.77
CA GLU A 31 13.41 -4.04 11.75
C GLU A 31 11.97 -3.96 11.28
N MET A 32 11.31 -5.11 11.09
CA MET A 32 9.89 -5.14 10.76
C MET A 32 9.02 -4.53 11.87
N GLN A 33 9.35 -4.79 13.14
CA GLN A 33 8.62 -4.22 14.27
C GLN A 33 8.82 -2.70 14.39
N GLU A 34 10.06 -2.22 14.23
CA GLU A 34 10.38 -0.79 14.22
C GLU A 34 9.67 -0.08 13.07
N PHE A 35 9.72 -0.65 11.87
CA PHE A 35 9.00 -0.15 10.70
C PHE A 35 7.48 -0.10 10.95
N LYS A 36 6.89 -1.18 11.51
CA LYS A 36 5.45 -1.22 11.78
C LYS A 36 5.02 -0.11 12.74
N GLY A 37 5.80 0.14 13.80
CA GLY A 37 5.52 1.24 14.73
C GLY A 37 5.57 2.60 14.05
N ALA A 38 6.65 2.87 13.30
CA ALA A 38 6.79 4.11 12.55
C ALA A 38 5.69 4.30 11.49
N LEU A 39 5.25 3.19 10.86
CA LEU A 39 4.20 3.20 9.84
C LEU A 39 2.85 3.60 10.43
N GLU A 40 2.50 3.06 11.58
CA GLU A 40 1.26 3.40 12.28
C GLU A 40 1.21 4.91 12.59
N ASP A 41 2.27 5.43 13.20
CA ASP A 41 2.39 6.86 13.54
C ASP A 41 2.34 7.75 12.28
N HIS A 42 2.99 7.32 11.20
CA HIS A 42 2.99 8.02 9.93
C HIS A 42 1.59 8.02 9.27
N MET A 43 0.89 6.88 9.28
CA MET A 43 -0.45 6.79 8.71
C MET A 43 -1.47 7.62 9.48
N GLN A 44 -1.43 7.59 10.82
CA GLN A 44 -2.32 8.39 11.66
C GLN A 44 -2.13 9.90 11.43
N SER A 45 -0.89 10.34 11.19
CA SER A 45 -0.57 11.76 11.00
C SER A 45 -0.78 12.27 9.57
N THR A 46 -0.64 11.42 8.55
CA THR A 46 -0.62 11.87 7.14
C THR A 46 -1.78 11.36 6.29
N VAL A 47 -2.37 10.22 6.63
CA VAL A 47 -3.39 9.57 5.80
C VAL A 47 -4.79 9.94 6.29
N HIS A 48 -5.49 10.77 5.53
CA HIS A 48 -6.87 11.12 5.84
C HIS A 48 -7.78 9.88 5.84
N TYR A 49 -8.65 9.81 6.85
CA TYR A 49 -9.59 8.70 7.08
C TYR A 49 -8.91 7.37 7.42
N TYR A 50 -7.62 7.35 7.75
CA TYR A 50 -6.97 6.14 8.22
C TYR A 50 -7.73 5.53 9.42
N HIS A 51 -7.94 4.22 9.37
CA HIS A 51 -8.49 3.49 10.50
C HIS A 51 -7.33 2.98 11.36
N GLU A 52 -7.27 3.45 12.62
CA GLU A 52 -6.26 3.03 13.61
C GLU A 52 -6.09 1.51 13.67
N ASP A 53 -4.85 1.07 13.78
CA ASP A 53 -4.43 -0.35 13.85
C ASP A 53 -4.86 -1.24 12.67
N SER A 54 -5.29 -0.64 11.55
CA SER A 54 -5.74 -1.40 10.37
C SER A 54 -4.60 -1.77 9.41
N ALA A 55 -3.40 -1.22 9.59
CA ALA A 55 -2.26 -1.47 8.73
C ALA A 55 -1.72 -2.90 8.86
N GLU A 56 -1.66 -3.60 7.73
CA GLU A 56 -1.13 -4.94 7.58
C GLU A 56 -0.03 -4.95 6.52
N ILE A 57 1.18 -5.31 6.95
CA ILE A 57 2.33 -5.50 6.06
C ILE A 57 2.15 -6.84 5.35
N LYS A 58 1.91 -6.80 4.04
CA LYS A 58 1.72 -7.98 3.19
C LYS A 58 3.04 -8.59 2.75
N ASP A 59 4.02 -7.75 2.45
CA ASP A 59 5.39 -8.16 2.18
C ASP A 59 6.39 -7.08 2.62
N PHE A 60 7.60 -7.50 2.97
CA PHE A 60 8.62 -6.66 3.57
C PHE A 60 10.02 -7.12 3.21
N ILE A 61 10.81 -6.21 2.64
CA ILE A 61 12.22 -6.44 2.35
C ILE A 61 13.09 -5.32 2.93
N THR A 62 14.35 -5.67 3.17
CA THR A 62 15.37 -4.69 3.55
C THR A 62 16.54 -4.81 2.59
N MET A 63 17.11 -3.67 2.19
CA MET A 63 18.29 -3.63 1.34
C MET A 63 19.16 -2.44 1.70
N ASN A 64 20.45 -2.54 1.39
CA ASN A 64 21.29 -1.35 1.35
C ASN A 64 21.09 -0.69 -0.01
N GLY A 65 20.89 0.61 -0.02
CA GLY A 65 20.62 1.35 -1.24
C GLY A 65 20.96 2.83 -1.09
N ASP A 66 21.04 3.50 -2.23
CA ASP A 66 21.35 4.92 -2.31
C ASP A 66 20.06 5.72 -2.26
N VAL A 67 20.06 6.76 -1.43
CA VAL A 67 18.95 7.69 -1.26
C VAL A 67 19.38 9.04 -1.79
N VAL A 68 18.61 9.56 -2.75
CA VAL A 68 18.86 10.85 -3.39
C VAL A 68 17.74 11.81 -3.00
N LYS A 69 18.06 12.83 -2.21
CA LYS A 69 17.10 13.85 -1.76
C LYS A 69 17.43 15.20 -2.37
N ILE A 70 16.42 15.83 -2.95
CA ILE A 70 16.53 17.22 -3.44
C ILE A 70 16.16 18.12 -2.25
N ILE A 71 17.17 18.78 -1.66
CA ILE A 71 16.99 19.69 -0.52
C ILE A 71 16.53 21.07 -0.99
N GLN A 72 17.12 21.56 -2.08
CA GLN A 72 16.84 22.87 -2.64
C GLN A 72 16.60 22.70 -4.13
N THR A 73 15.42 23.07 -4.60
CA THR A 73 15.11 23.17 -6.03
C THR A 73 15.71 24.44 -6.61
N ASP A 74 16.17 24.36 -7.84
CA ASP A 74 16.73 25.49 -8.57
C ASP A 74 15.71 26.64 -8.71
N ASP A 75 16.13 27.88 -8.43
CA ASP A 75 15.31 29.05 -8.67
C ASP A 75 15.54 29.57 -10.09
N THR A 76 14.56 29.32 -10.97
CA THR A 76 14.59 29.80 -12.36
C THR A 76 14.71 31.33 -12.51
N ALA A 77 14.54 32.11 -11.43
CA ALA A 77 14.72 33.56 -11.44
C ALA A 77 16.20 33.99 -11.35
N THR A 78 17.10 33.11 -10.89
CA THR A 78 18.54 33.36 -10.81
C THR A 78 19.28 32.59 -11.92
N PRO A 79 20.34 33.17 -12.52
CA PRO A 79 21.13 32.49 -13.54
C PRO A 79 22.08 31.41 -12.98
N GLU A 80 22.18 31.29 -11.66
CA GLU A 80 23.01 30.29 -10.98
C GLU A 80 22.17 29.08 -10.60
N ASN A 81 22.72 27.87 -10.80
CA ASN A 81 22.08 26.64 -10.36
C ASN A 81 22.25 26.51 -8.84
N GLU A 82 21.15 26.63 -8.10
CA GLU A 82 21.12 26.52 -6.65
C GLU A 82 20.63 25.15 -6.16
N GLU A 83 20.52 24.17 -7.06
CA GLU A 83 20.07 22.82 -6.72
C GLU A 83 21.04 22.15 -5.73
N LYS A 84 20.49 21.73 -4.60
CA LYS A 84 21.24 20.93 -3.60
C LYS A 84 20.65 19.55 -3.51
N ILE A 85 21.48 18.57 -3.83
CA ILE A 85 21.16 17.16 -3.76
C ILE A 85 21.97 16.55 -2.61
N GLU A 86 21.28 15.86 -1.70
CA GLU A 86 21.90 15.01 -0.68
C GLU A 86 21.82 13.56 -1.15
N GLU A 87 22.98 12.97 -1.39
CA GLU A 87 23.11 11.55 -1.74
C GLU A 87 23.80 10.82 -0.61
N TYR A 88 23.20 9.73 -0.16
CA TYR A 88 23.78 8.89 0.88
C TYR A 88 23.30 7.45 0.76
N SER A 89 24.17 6.50 1.09
CA SER A 89 23.81 5.08 1.17
C SER A 89 23.30 4.76 2.57
N THR A 90 22.16 4.08 2.66
CA THR A 90 21.55 3.67 3.92
C THR A 90 20.88 2.30 3.77
N LYS A 91 20.46 1.72 4.90
CA LYS A 91 19.59 0.56 4.90
C LYS A 91 18.12 0.99 4.75
N ILE A 92 17.54 0.64 3.61
CA ILE A 92 16.16 0.95 3.23
C ILE A 92 15.27 -0.25 3.53
N ALA A 93 14.17 -0.02 4.24
CA ALA A 93 13.05 -0.93 4.36
C ALA A 93 11.97 -0.58 3.33
N VAL A 94 11.46 -1.59 2.63
CA VAL A 94 10.38 -1.45 1.66
C VAL A 94 9.27 -2.40 2.06
N ALA A 95 8.04 -1.89 2.16
CA ALA A 95 6.89 -2.67 2.56
C ALA A 95 5.71 -2.47 1.61
N PHE A 96 5.09 -3.56 1.20
CA PHE A 96 3.78 -3.55 0.59
C PHE A 96 2.73 -3.68 1.70
N THR A 97 1.89 -2.67 1.87
CA THR A 97 0.97 -2.57 3.01
C THR A 97 -0.47 -2.47 2.53
N GLU A 98 -1.37 -3.21 3.18
CA GLU A 98 -2.83 -3.03 3.08
C GLU A 98 -3.33 -2.33 4.34
N PHE A 99 -4.22 -1.36 4.21
CA PHE A 99 -4.85 -0.70 5.35
C PHE A 99 -6.28 -0.26 5.05
N GLU A 100 -7.04 0.04 6.10
CA GLU A 100 -8.43 0.48 5.97
C GLU A 100 -8.57 2.00 6.09
N LEU A 101 -9.43 2.55 5.25
CA LEU A 101 -9.91 3.92 5.32
C LEU A 101 -11.37 3.91 5.77
N LYS A 102 -11.68 4.62 6.85
CA LYS A 102 -13.02 4.75 7.43
C LYS A 102 -13.56 6.16 7.20
N ARG A 103 -14.50 6.29 6.27
CA ARG A 103 -15.19 7.55 5.95
C ARG A 103 -16.58 7.59 6.57
N ASP A 104 -16.92 8.70 7.21
CA ASP A 104 -18.23 8.98 7.81
C ASP A 104 -18.71 7.89 8.79
N SER A 105 -17.79 7.12 9.34
CA SER A 105 -18.01 5.96 10.20
C SER A 105 -18.78 4.76 9.60
N ILE A 106 -19.15 4.80 8.32
CA ILE A 106 -20.00 3.78 7.68
C ILE A 106 -19.39 3.19 6.41
N PHE A 107 -18.48 3.91 5.75
CA PHE A 107 -17.82 3.45 4.53
C PHE A 107 -16.37 3.08 4.82
N PHE A 108 -16.07 1.79 4.64
CA PHE A 108 -14.74 1.21 4.78
C PHE A 108 -14.18 0.90 3.40
N PHE A 109 -12.95 1.31 3.16
CA PHE A 109 -12.19 1.03 1.95
C PHE A 109 -10.90 0.36 2.33
N LYS A 110 -10.51 -0.68 1.58
CA LYS A 110 -9.17 -1.24 1.68
C LYS A 110 -8.28 -0.57 0.63
N LYS A 111 -7.14 -0.04 1.06
CA LYS A 111 -6.13 0.55 0.18
C LYS A 111 -4.84 -0.26 0.32
N ARG A 112 -4.19 -0.53 -0.81
CA ARG A 112 -2.85 -1.12 -0.87
C ARG A 112 -1.85 -0.12 -1.43
N GLU A 113 -0.71 0.02 -0.77
CA GLU A 113 0.32 1.00 -1.11
C GLU A 113 1.71 0.52 -0.68
N MET A 114 2.75 1.07 -1.29
CA MET A 114 4.14 0.82 -0.90
C MET A 114 4.69 1.97 -0.06
N TYR A 115 5.46 1.60 0.96
CA TYR A 115 6.15 2.55 1.82
C TYR A 115 7.64 2.24 1.83
N TYR A 116 8.45 3.31 1.85
CA TYR A 116 9.90 3.27 1.88
C TYR A 116 10.36 3.95 3.16
N TYR A 117 11.27 3.33 3.89
CA TYR A 117 11.71 3.83 5.18
C TYR A 117 13.22 3.67 5.34
N ASP A 118 13.87 4.75 5.76
CA ASP A 118 15.28 4.77 6.11
C ASP A 118 15.44 4.25 7.55
N LEU A 119 15.99 3.05 7.72
CA LEU A 119 16.14 2.43 9.03
C LEU A 119 17.18 3.14 9.91
N GLU A 120 18.13 3.86 9.30
CA GLU A 120 19.20 4.54 10.04
C GLU A 120 18.78 5.95 10.44
N LYS A 121 18.26 6.74 9.50
CA LYS A 121 17.79 8.11 9.77
C LYS A 121 16.38 8.17 10.36
N LYS A 122 15.66 7.04 10.38
CA LYS A 122 14.31 6.89 10.95
C LYS A 122 13.26 7.80 10.32
N GLU A 123 13.20 7.78 9.00
CA GLU A 123 12.31 8.63 8.24
C GLU A 123 11.70 7.92 7.04
N PHE A 124 10.48 8.31 6.68
CA PHE A 124 9.83 7.83 5.46
C PHE A 124 10.41 8.52 4.24
N LEU A 125 10.70 7.73 3.22
CA LEU A 125 11.23 8.18 1.95
C LEU A 125 10.11 8.21 0.90
N SER A 126 10.18 9.18 0.00
CA SER A 126 9.36 9.20 -1.22
C SER A 126 9.93 8.20 -2.24
N SER A 127 9.09 7.72 -3.15
CA SER A 127 9.51 6.85 -4.25
C SER A 127 10.63 7.46 -5.10
N VAL A 128 10.60 8.80 -5.25
CA VAL A 128 11.63 9.54 -6.00
C VAL A 128 13.00 9.40 -5.35
N HIS A 129 13.08 9.33 -4.02
CA HIS A 129 14.35 9.25 -3.31
C HIS A 129 15.06 7.90 -3.50
N VAL A 130 14.31 6.85 -3.88
CA VAL A 130 14.80 5.47 -3.94
C VAL A 130 14.79 4.88 -5.36
N MET A 131 14.45 5.70 -6.37
CA MET A 131 14.18 5.28 -7.75
C MET A 131 15.41 4.67 -8.48
N GLY A 132 16.63 4.85 -7.96
CA GLY A 132 17.86 4.27 -8.50
C GLY A 132 18.20 2.86 -7.99
N ASN A 133 17.45 2.33 -7.04
CA ASN A 133 17.77 1.04 -6.42
C ASN A 133 17.07 -0.11 -7.15
N SER A 134 17.85 -1.01 -7.77
CA SER A 134 17.32 -2.15 -8.54
C SER A 134 16.44 -3.09 -7.70
N GLY A 135 16.78 -3.29 -6.42
CA GLY A 135 15.96 -4.08 -5.51
C GLY A 135 14.59 -3.44 -5.23
N VAL A 136 14.55 -2.11 -5.10
CA VAL A 136 13.29 -1.37 -4.93
C VAL A 136 12.46 -1.43 -6.20
N GLU A 137 13.09 -1.27 -7.37
CA GLU A 137 12.41 -1.35 -8.66
C GLU A 137 11.81 -2.75 -8.89
N GLN A 138 12.53 -3.80 -8.52
CA GLN A 138 12.04 -5.18 -8.63
C GLN A 138 10.83 -5.42 -7.72
N PHE A 139 10.93 -5.01 -6.45
CA PHE A 139 9.81 -5.10 -5.51
C PHE A 139 8.60 -4.26 -5.98
N PHE A 140 8.85 -3.08 -6.54
CA PHE A 140 7.80 -2.26 -7.14
C PHE A 140 7.10 -2.98 -8.28
N LYS A 141 7.86 -3.60 -9.19
CA LYS A 141 7.30 -4.33 -10.33
C LYS A 141 6.47 -5.54 -9.92
N GLU A 142 6.83 -6.19 -8.82
CA GLU A 142 6.09 -7.32 -8.29
C GLU A 142 4.66 -6.94 -7.87
N TYR A 143 4.50 -5.79 -7.20
CA TYR A 143 3.21 -5.39 -6.61
C TYR A 143 2.50 -4.22 -7.31
N MET A 144 3.07 -3.61 -8.35
CA MET A 144 2.47 -2.42 -8.99
C MET A 144 1.05 -2.67 -9.53
N HIS A 145 0.74 -3.91 -9.89
CA HIS A 145 -0.59 -4.30 -10.40
C HIS A 145 -1.61 -4.54 -9.28
N ASP A 146 -1.15 -4.66 -8.03
CA ASP A 146 -1.99 -4.93 -6.87
C ASP A 146 -2.37 -3.64 -6.10
N PHE A 147 -1.89 -2.48 -6.55
CA PHE A 147 -2.32 -1.18 -6.05
C PHE A 147 -3.79 -0.96 -6.35
N THR A 148 -4.59 -1.16 -5.32
CA THR A 148 -6.04 -1.08 -5.42
C THR A 148 -6.61 -0.32 -4.24
N LYS A 149 -7.68 0.41 -4.51
CA LYS A 149 -8.56 1.00 -3.51
C LYS A 149 -9.96 0.47 -3.74
N VAL A 150 -10.40 -0.44 -2.88
CA VAL A 150 -11.67 -1.15 -3.04
C VAL A 150 -12.58 -0.90 -1.85
N LEU A 151 -13.88 -0.74 -2.12
CA LEU A 151 -14.90 -0.75 -1.06
C LEU A 151 -14.95 -2.13 -0.43
N THR A 152 -15.09 -2.17 0.90
CA THR A 152 -15.41 -3.44 1.55
C THR A 152 -16.77 -3.96 1.06
N PRO A 153 -16.99 -5.28 1.00
CA PRO A 153 -18.27 -5.84 0.57
C PRO A 153 -19.47 -5.32 1.39
N ALA A 154 -19.28 -5.09 2.69
CA ALA A 154 -20.30 -4.53 3.56
C ALA A 154 -20.65 -3.08 3.18
N SER A 155 -19.63 -2.23 2.95
CA SER A 155 -19.85 -0.86 2.50
C SER A 155 -20.43 -0.77 1.10
N LEU A 156 -20.06 -1.70 0.20
CA LEU A 156 -20.69 -1.82 -1.13
C LEU A 156 -22.17 -2.21 -1.01
N ALA A 157 -22.50 -3.19 -0.17
CA ALA A 157 -23.89 -3.60 0.07
C ALA A 157 -24.72 -2.45 0.66
N LEU A 158 -24.17 -1.72 1.63
CA LEU A 158 -24.81 -0.52 2.18
C LEU A 158 -25.04 0.54 1.10
N LEU A 159 -24.04 0.82 0.26
CA LEU A 159 -24.17 1.76 -0.85
C LEU A 159 -25.29 1.35 -1.81
N LEU A 160 -25.34 0.08 -2.20
CA LEU A 160 -26.37 -0.46 -3.08
C LEU A 160 -27.76 -0.38 -2.43
N LEU A 161 -27.86 -0.64 -1.12
CA LEU A 161 -29.11 -0.50 -0.37
C LEU A 161 -29.60 0.95 -0.37
N LEU A 162 -28.71 1.90 -0.07
CA LEU A 162 -29.03 3.33 -0.09
C LEU A 162 -29.46 3.78 -1.49
N LEU A 163 -28.79 3.32 -2.53
CA LEU A 163 -29.15 3.60 -3.92
C LEU A 163 -30.52 3.00 -4.28
N SER A 164 -30.79 1.78 -3.83
CA SER A 164 -32.06 1.10 -4.06
C SER A 164 -33.24 1.81 -3.37
N ALA A 165 -33.01 2.41 -2.19
CA ALA A 165 -34.02 3.13 -1.44
C ALA A 165 -34.59 4.33 -2.21
N ILE A 166 -33.80 4.96 -3.09
CA ILE A 166 -34.25 6.06 -3.96
C ILE A 166 -35.42 5.62 -4.86
N ILE A 167 -35.45 4.35 -5.27
CA ILE A 167 -36.52 3.79 -6.12
C ILE A 167 -37.60 3.14 -5.26
N ILE A 168 -37.20 2.33 -4.27
CA ILE A 168 -38.12 1.55 -3.45
C ILE A 168 -39.03 2.45 -2.61
N VAL A 169 -38.49 3.51 -1.98
CA VAL A 169 -39.26 4.37 -1.08
C VAL A 169 -40.40 5.10 -1.81
N PRO A 170 -40.18 5.78 -2.96
CA PRO A 170 -41.28 6.38 -3.72
C PRO A 170 -42.33 5.37 -4.19
N VAL A 171 -41.91 4.18 -4.62
CA VAL A 171 -42.84 3.11 -5.03
C VAL A 171 -43.69 2.65 -3.87
N LEU A 172 -43.10 2.44 -2.69
CA LEU A 172 -43.85 2.10 -1.48
C LEU A 172 -44.84 3.19 -1.12
N ILE A 173 -44.44 4.47 -1.13
CA ILE A 173 -45.33 5.61 -0.87
C ILE A 173 -46.52 5.59 -1.84
N MET A 174 -46.30 5.36 -3.14
CA MET A 174 -47.37 5.25 -4.13
C MET A 174 -48.34 4.10 -3.81
N ILE A 175 -47.84 2.91 -3.46
CA ILE A 175 -48.66 1.75 -3.11
C ILE A 175 -49.52 2.04 -1.86
N PHE A 176 -48.91 2.58 -0.79
CA PHE A 176 -49.61 2.87 0.45
C PHE A 176 -50.66 3.98 0.29
N HIS A 177 -50.36 5.05 -0.47
CA HIS A 177 -51.35 6.10 -0.76
C HIS A 177 -52.52 5.59 -1.61
N ASN A 178 -52.28 4.77 -2.63
CA ASN A 178 -53.35 4.24 -3.48
C ASN A 178 -54.26 3.26 -2.72
N LYS A 179 -53.70 2.43 -1.83
CA LYS A 179 -54.49 1.52 -0.99
C LYS A 179 -55.36 2.25 0.03
N SER A 180 -54.89 3.37 0.59
CA SER A 180 -55.68 4.20 1.51
C SER A 180 -56.90 4.85 0.83
N ARG A 181 -56.78 5.25 -0.45
CA ARG A 181 -57.88 5.83 -1.23
C ARG A 181 -58.95 4.80 -1.62
N SER A 182 -58.61 3.53 -1.85
CA SER A 182 -59.61 2.52 -2.21
C SER A 182 -60.49 2.09 -1.03
N VAL A 183 -59.96 2.10 0.19
CA VAL A 183 -60.67 1.71 1.42
C VAL A 183 -61.64 2.80 1.89
N SER A 184 -61.29 4.07 1.71
CA SER A 184 -62.17 5.21 2.07
C SER A 184 -63.33 5.40 1.09
N GLY A 185 -63.20 4.97 -0.17
CA GLY A 185 -64.27 5.01 -1.18
C GLY A 185 -65.39 3.99 -0.98
N THR A 186 -65.16 2.91 -0.22
CA THR A 186 -66.16 1.86 0.05
C THR A 186 -66.94 2.06 1.36
N ALA A 187 -66.47 2.92 2.27
CA ALA A 187 -67.17 3.25 3.51
C ALA A 187 -68.23 4.36 3.37
N GLY A 188 -68.31 5.03 2.21
CA GLY A 188 -69.30 6.08 1.91
C GLY A 188 -70.55 5.60 1.17
N GLN A 189 -70.72 4.27 0.99
CA GLN A 189 -71.90 3.65 0.37
C GLN A 189 -72.47 2.60 1.32
N ALA A 190 -73.02 3.03 2.45
CA ALA A 190 -73.85 2.22 3.33
C ALA A 190 -74.96 3.10 3.91
#